data_AF-A0A2E6QYH8-F1
#
_entry.id   AF-A0A2E6QYH8-F1
#
_cell.length_a   1.000
_cell.length_b   1.000
_cell.length_c   1.000
_cell.angle_alpha   90.00
_cell.angle_beta   90.00
_cell.angle_gamma   90.00
#
_symmetry.space_group_name_H-M   'P 1'
#
loop_
_entity.id
_entity.type
_entity.pdbx_description
1 polymer ?
#
loop_
_entity_poly.entity_id
_entity_poly.type
_entity_poly.pdbx_seq_one_letter_code
_entity_poly.pdbx_strand_id
1 'polypeptide(L)'
;MTDKILTASAEPAVIKSISIVSNKTQEAVDISSGTTLLMYFESILQDTIRATVRFVDSGDSTKEGKTVREGLPLVGQERVEIEFIDNNEVSIGKSPKLTLYVNKITPVDSDTKTELIQLELVSKEFILNEKIRVNSRYSGKINDHIEDILKNNEEYLQTEKELDIEEVENNFNFVGNNKKPFFMVNALSKKSIPAGKKGEAAGYFFYETSDGYYFKSLDTLLDPSKNPKKKSIIYNETPESKGVNLPAGYDMKALEYNLDNRVNVQEKLKQGAYDSKMILFDPFTCFYEVVISKADEKDTEQSAGKGLPVLNKEFDRVNKGNEKNFSRTTYFLVDKGSLPSGDTSSQIDECETENFEYIQITNQAIRRYNQFYSSKVTITIPGDFSLHVGDAIFVDAPGLNADKSGEKDQQAGGIYIIADLCHYMTPDNTYTKINLVRDTFGRKGTAS
;
A
#
# COMPACT_ATOMS: atom_id res chain seq x y z
N MET A 1 33.67 -3.15 11.46
CA MET A 1 32.65 -2.29 10.84
C MET A 1 33.38 -1.48 9.80
N THR A 2 33.32 -1.92 8.56
CA THR A 2 33.96 -1.22 7.43
C THR A 2 33.07 -0.03 7.10
N ASP A 3 33.63 1.18 7.15
CA ASP A 3 32.95 2.40 6.72
C ASP A 3 32.46 2.21 5.28
N LYS A 4 31.17 1.92 5.12
CA LYS A 4 30.49 2.05 3.83
C LYS A 4 30.61 3.53 3.48
N ILE A 5 31.45 3.85 2.51
CA ILE A 5 31.62 5.19 1.95
C ILE A 5 30.21 5.72 1.66
N LEU A 6 29.77 6.70 2.45
CA LEU A 6 28.53 7.45 2.19
C LEU A 6 28.70 8.09 0.81
N THR A 7 27.90 7.65 -0.15
CA THR A 7 27.81 8.29 -1.45
C THR A 7 27.30 9.70 -1.25
N ALA A 8 27.85 10.68 -1.98
CA ALA A 8 27.48 12.10 -1.93
C ALA A 8 25.99 12.39 -2.20
N SER A 9 25.18 11.38 -2.48
CA SER A 9 23.74 11.46 -2.72
C SER A 9 22.87 11.39 -1.45
N ALA A 10 23.40 10.92 -0.31
CA ALA A 10 22.65 10.77 0.95
C ALA A 10 22.61 12.03 1.84
N GLU A 11 23.00 13.19 1.28
CA GLU A 11 23.05 14.47 1.98
C GLU A 11 21.71 14.82 2.66
N PRO A 12 21.75 15.56 3.78
CA PRO A 12 20.54 15.90 4.52
C PRO A 12 19.63 16.80 3.67
N ALA A 13 18.41 16.33 3.44
CA ALA A 13 17.33 17.09 2.84
C ALA A 13 16.77 18.12 3.84
N VAL A 14 15.93 19.04 3.36
CA VAL A 14 15.50 20.20 4.14
C VAL A 14 14.09 20.01 4.70
N ILE A 15 13.95 20.07 6.02
CA ILE A 15 12.66 20.23 6.69
C ILE A 15 12.33 21.74 6.68
N LYS A 16 11.34 22.15 5.90
CA LYS A 16 10.97 23.57 5.74
C LYS A 16 10.16 24.08 6.92
N SER A 17 9.19 23.30 7.39
CA SER A 17 8.37 23.63 8.54
C SER A 17 7.72 22.39 9.14
N ILE A 18 7.54 22.40 10.46
CA ILE A 18 6.69 21.47 11.21
C ILE A 18 5.91 22.29 12.23
N SER A 19 4.75 22.78 11.83
CA SER A 19 3.94 23.71 12.60
C SER A 19 2.86 22.97 13.38
N ILE A 20 2.99 22.92 14.71
CA ILE A 20 2.01 22.33 15.62
C ILE A 20 1.04 23.42 16.08
N VAL A 21 -0.26 23.20 15.88
CA VAL A 21 -1.32 24.11 16.31
C VAL A 21 -1.98 23.59 17.58
N SER A 22 -1.93 24.39 18.65
CA SER A 22 -2.55 24.06 19.93
C SER A 22 -4.07 24.04 19.84
N ASN A 23 -4.68 22.95 20.31
CA ASN A 23 -6.13 22.82 20.42
C ASN A 23 -6.75 23.89 21.33
N LYS A 24 -6.01 24.34 22.37
CA LYS A 24 -6.52 25.26 23.39
C LYS A 24 -6.36 26.73 23.00
N THR A 25 -5.18 27.11 22.51
CA THR A 25 -4.82 28.52 22.26
C THR A 25 -4.92 28.89 20.79
N GLN A 26 -4.99 27.91 19.88
CA GLN A 26 -4.90 28.10 18.42
C GLN A 26 -3.59 28.75 17.96
N GLU A 27 -2.61 28.86 18.86
CA GLU A 27 -1.26 29.29 18.53
C GLU A 27 -0.51 28.15 17.85
N ALA A 28 0.35 28.53 16.91
CA ALA A 28 1.19 27.63 16.14
C ALA A 28 2.65 27.79 16.56
N VAL A 29 3.36 26.68 16.72
CA VAL A 29 4.80 26.62 16.99
C VAL A 29 5.46 25.75 15.94
N ASP A 30 6.48 26.30 15.27
CA ASP A 30 7.31 25.55 14.33
C ASP A 30 8.47 24.89 15.07
N ILE A 31 8.55 23.56 14.99
CA ILE A 31 9.59 22.73 15.62
C ILE A 31 10.65 22.23 14.62
N SER A 32 10.62 22.71 13.37
CA SER A 32 11.53 22.29 12.30
C SER A 32 13.01 22.39 12.71
N SER A 33 13.41 23.49 13.36
CA SER A 33 14.79 23.75 13.80
C SER A 33 15.29 22.79 14.88
N GLY A 34 14.39 22.28 15.74
CA GLY A 34 14.71 21.33 16.80
C GLY A 34 14.53 19.87 16.39
N THR A 35 14.10 19.61 15.15
CA THR A 35 13.76 18.25 14.70
C THR A 35 15.03 17.42 14.47
N THR A 36 15.12 16.30 15.17
CA THR A 36 16.22 15.32 15.07
C THR A 36 15.87 14.12 14.21
N LEU A 37 14.58 13.86 14.01
CA LEU A 37 14.08 12.78 13.16
C LEU A 37 12.72 13.16 12.58
N LEU A 38 12.57 13.01 11.26
CA LEU A 38 11.29 12.93 10.59
C LEU A 38 11.26 11.61 9.79
N MET A 39 10.26 10.77 10.07
CA MET A 39 9.94 9.61 9.27
C MET A 39 8.56 9.78 8.68
N TYR A 40 8.42 9.70 7.37
CA TYR A 40 7.15 9.71 6.65
C TYR A 40 6.90 8.33 6.07
N PHE A 41 5.68 7.80 6.21
CA PHE A 41 5.33 6.42 5.84
C PHE A 41 4.10 6.37 4.94
N GLU A 42 4.22 5.58 3.90
CA GLU A 42 3.12 5.15 3.03
C GLU A 42 3.11 3.62 2.92
N SER A 43 1.93 3.03 2.71
CA SER A 43 1.80 1.59 2.43
C SER A 43 0.51 1.31 1.67
N ILE A 44 0.58 0.49 0.61
CA ILE A 44 -0.62 0.01 -0.11
C ILE A 44 -1.54 -0.88 0.76
N LEU A 45 -1.04 -1.32 1.92
CA LEU A 45 -1.76 -2.12 2.90
C LEU A 45 -2.27 -1.31 4.09
N GLN A 46 -2.10 0.02 4.06
CA GLN A 46 -2.60 0.91 5.09
C GLN A 46 -3.57 1.91 4.47
N ASP A 47 -4.68 2.13 5.18
CA ASP A 47 -5.71 3.07 4.74
C ASP A 47 -5.22 4.52 4.77
N THR A 48 -4.23 4.85 5.60
CA THR A 48 -3.76 6.23 5.78
C THR A 48 -2.24 6.33 5.91
N ILE A 49 -1.69 7.48 5.52
CA ILE A 49 -0.29 7.84 5.78
C ILE A 49 -0.04 8.08 7.27
N ARG A 50 1.24 7.96 7.66
CA ARG A 50 1.70 8.25 9.02
C ARG A 50 3.03 8.98 8.99
N ALA A 51 3.30 9.74 10.04
CA ALA A 51 4.63 10.30 10.25
C ALA A 51 5.07 10.15 11.70
N THR A 52 6.38 10.13 11.93
CA THR A 52 7.00 10.22 13.24
C THR A 52 7.95 11.38 13.25
N VAL A 53 7.73 12.33 14.17
CA VAL A 53 8.59 13.50 14.37
C VAL A 53 9.22 13.38 15.74
N ARG A 54 10.54 13.52 15.83
CA ARG A 54 11.26 13.66 17.10
C ARG A 54 12.01 14.97 17.12
N PHE A 55 11.87 15.73 18.18
CA PHE A 55 12.51 17.03 18.33
C PHE A 55 13.04 17.25 19.74
N VAL A 56 14.10 18.07 19.83
CA VAL A 56 14.67 18.57 21.07
C VAL A 56 14.10 19.95 21.35
N ASP A 57 13.65 20.15 22.57
CA ASP A 57 13.13 21.42 23.06
C ASP A 57 13.99 21.94 24.20
N SER A 58 14.52 23.16 24.06
CA SER A 58 15.39 23.80 25.05
C SER A 58 14.68 24.84 25.91
N GLY A 59 13.34 24.89 25.91
CA GLY A 59 12.56 25.76 26.78
C GLY A 59 12.24 27.15 26.23
N ASP A 60 12.52 27.43 24.95
CA ASP A 60 12.23 28.72 24.30
C ASP A 60 11.50 28.54 22.96
N SER A 61 10.78 27.42 22.82
CA SER A 61 10.06 27.09 21.58
C SER A 61 8.78 27.90 21.38
N THR A 62 8.22 28.47 22.44
CA THR A 62 7.03 29.31 22.39
C THR A 62 7.37 30.79 22.59
N LYS A 63 6.50 31.70 22.13
CA LYS A 63 6.69 33.16 22.28
C LYS A 63 6.83 33.62 23.74
N GLU A 64 6.37 32.80 24.68
CA GLU A 64 6.44 33.07 26.13
C GLU A 64 7.73 32.53 26.78
N GLY A 65 8.68 31.97 26.03
CA GLY A 65 9.89 31.39 26.58
C GLY A 65 9.62 30.12 27.39
N LYS A 66 8.79 29.24 26.82
CA LYS A 66 8.45 27.92 27.38
C LYS A 66 8.67 26.81 26.37
N THR A 67 8.80 25.59 26.87
CA THR A 67 8.76 24.38 26.03
C THR A 67 7.42 24.28 25.30
N VAL A 68 7.39 23.57 24.18
CA VAL A 68 6.19 23.14 23.46
C VAL A 68 5.22 22.48 24.43
N ARG A 69 5.68 21.60 25.33
CA ARG A 69 4.79 20.90 26.27
C ARG A 69 4.10 21.83 27.26
N GLU A 70 4.81 22.85 27.75
CA GLU A 70 4.28 23.81 28.73
C GLU A 70 3.49 24.95 28.08
N GLY A 71 3.97 25.48 26.96
CA GLY A 71 3.34 26.58 26.23
C GLY A 71 2.19 26.14 25.33
N LEU A 72 2.22 24.91 24.82
CA LEU A 72 1.12 24.27 24.10
C LEU A 72 0.76 22.96 24.84
N PRO A 73 -0.25 22.94 25.73
CA PRO A 73 -0.62 21.71 26.43
C PRO A 73 -1.09 20.66 25.43
N LEU A 74 -0.17 19.78 25.01
CA LEU A 74 -0.41 18.73 24.02
C LEU A 74 -1.17 17.59 24.70
N VAL A 75 -2.35 17.27 24.16
CA VAL A 75 -3.26 16.23 24.66
C VAL A 75 -3.63 15.21 23.58
N GLY A 76 -3.10 15.36 22.37
CA GLY A 76 -3.47 14.59 21.20
C GLY A 76 -4.51 15.31 20.34
N GLN A 77 -4.60 14.90 19.07
CA GLN A 77 -5.42 15.50 18.01
C GLN A 77 -5.01 16.92 17.62
N GLU A 78 -3.87 17.45 18.10
CA GLU A 78 -3.34 18.72 17.59
C GLU A 78 -3.05 18.61 16.09
N ARG A 79 -3.38 19.67 15.36
CA ARG A 79 -3.11 19.77 13.92
C ARG A 79 -1.64 20.09 13.70
N VAL A 80 -1.00 19.35 12.80
CA VAL A 80 0.41 19.53 12.42
C VAL A 80 0.50 19.72 10.91
N GLU A 81 1.00 20.89 10.49
CA GLU A 81 1.32 21.16 9.08
C GLU A 81 2.82 20.90 8.86
N ILE A 82 3.16 20.07 7.88
CA ILE A 82 4.54 19.63 7.61
C ILE A 82 4.88 19.98 6.16
N GLU A 83 6.06 20.57 5.95
CA GLU A 83 6.65 20.74 4.61
C GLU A 83 8.12 20.33 4.65
N PHE A 84 8.52 19.49 3.70
CA PHE A 84 9.90 19.04 3.55
C PHE A 84 10.24 18.80 2.08
N ILE A 85 11.51 19.00 1.72
CA ILE A 85 11.99 18.98 0.34
C ILE A 85 13.28 18.16 0.23
N ASP A 86 13.36 17.26 -0.75
CA ASP A 86 14.55 16.46 -1.00
C ASP A 86 15.62 17.24 -1.76
N ASN A 87 16.76 16.58 -2.01
CA ASN A 87 17.88 17.16 -2.76
C ASN A 87 17.59 17.25 -4.27
N ASN A 88 16.46 16.70 -4.76
CA ASN A 88 15.97 16.83 -6.13
C ASN A 88 14.92 17.95 -6.27
N GLU A 89 14.76 18.78 -5.22
CA GLU A 89 13.77 19.86 -5.13
C GLU A 89 12.30 19.39 -5.14
N VAL A 90 12.05 18.10 -4.88
CA VAL A 90 10.70 17.56 -4.75
C VAL A 90 10.20 17.78 -3.34
N SER A 91 9.07 18.49 -3.20
CA SER A 91 8.51 18.89 -1.92
C SER A 91 7.27 18.05 -1.58
N ILE A 92 7.22 17.51 -0.38
CA ILE A 92 5.99 16.95 0.21
C ILE A 92 5.42 17.97 1.19
N GLY A 93 4.11 18.21 1.08
CA GLY A 93 3.37 19.10 1.97
C GLY A 93 3.31 20.57 1.56
N LYS A 94 3.92 20.93 0.43
CA LYS A 94 3.78 22.27 -0.18
C LYS A 94 2.45 22.40 -0.95
N SER A 95 2.17 21.47 -1.84
CA SER A 95 0.93 21.39 -2.61
C SER A 95 0.73 19.95 -3.11
N PRO A 96 -0.31 19.23 -2.64
CA PRO A 96 -1.24 19.63 -1.58
C PRO A 96 -0.54 19.81 -0.22
N LYS A 97 -1.20 20.51 0.71
CA LYS A 97 -0.68 20.72 2.06
C LYS A 97 -0.74 19.43 2.86
N LEU A 98 0.37 19.02 3.47
CA LEU A 98 0.40 17.85 4.34
C LEU A 98 -0.04 18.25 5.74
N THR A 99 -1.29 17.96 6.06
CA THR A 99 -1.88 18.20 7.38
C THR A 99 -2.14 16.87 8.08
N LEU A 100 -1.41 16.64 9.17
CA LEU A 100 -1.55 15.46 10.01
C LEU A 100 -2.00 15.86 11.42
N TYR A 101 -2.32 14.86 12.23
CA TYR A 101 -2.83 15.03 13.58
C TYR A 101 -2.04 14.19 14.57
N VAL A 102 -1.76 14.74 15.74
CA VAL A 102 -1.05 14.02 16.80
C VAL A 102 -1.90 12.85 17.30
N ASN A 103 -1.46 11.62 17.02
CA ASN A 103 -2.10 10.41 17.55
C ASN A 103 -1.53 10.03 18.92
N LYS A 104 -0.22 10.23 19.12
CA LYS A 104 0.46 9.87 20.36
C LYS A 104 1.68 10.74 20.60
N ILE A 105 1.88 11.09 21.87
CA ILE A 105 3.02 11.87 22.37
C ILE A 105 3.83 10.95 23.28
N THR A 106 5.12 10.82 23.03
CA THR A 106 6.04 10.01 23.83
C THR A 106 7.21 10.87 24.28
N PRO A 107 7.32 11.22 25.57
CA PRO A 107 8.55 11.75 26.14
C PRO A 107 9.63 10.67 26.06
N VAL A 108 10.71 10.94 25.35
CA VAL A 108 11.81 9.98 25.14
C VAL A 108 12.86 10.15 26.22
N ASP A 109 13.26 11.40 26.48
CA ASP A 109 14.21 11.76 27.52
C ASP A 109 13.93 13.20 28.00
N SER A 110 14.32 13.51 29.23
CA SER A 110 14.25 14.87 29.79
C SER A 110 15.39 15.08 30.77
N ASP A 111 16.16 16.15 30.57
CA ASP A 111 17.13 16.63 31.55
C ASP A 111 16.79 18.05 32.01
N THR A 112 17.67 18.66 32.80
CA THR A 112 17.45 20.02 33.34
C THR A 112 17.43 21.14 32.28
N LYS A 113 17.83 20.85 31.03
CA LYS A 113 18.03 21.84 29.97
C LYS A 113 17.24 21.54 28.69
N THR A 114 16.91 20.29 28.45
CA THR A 114 16.28 19.83 27.20
C THR A 114 15.28 18.71 27.44
N GLU A 115 14.22 18.71 26.64
CA GLU A 115 13.28 17.60 26.52
C GLU A 115 13.33 17.02 25.10
N LEU A 116 13.43 15.70 24.99
CA LEU A 116 13.34 14.97 23.72
C LEU A 116 11.94 14.36 23.60
N ILE A 117 11.15 14.87 22.66
CA ILE A 117 9.76 14.48 22.48
C ILE A 117 9.60 13.79 21.12
N GLN A 118 8.82 12.71 21.09
CA GLN A 118 8.40 12.05 19.87
C GLN A 118 6.88 12.16 19.69
N LEU A 119 6.46 12.58 18.50
CA LEU A 119 5.08 12.64 18.05
C LEU A 119 4.85 11.57 16.98
N GLU A 120 3.82 10.75 17.16
CA GLU A 120 3.28 9.90 16.11
C GLU A 120 2.07 10.62 15.49
N LEU A 121 2.13 10.86 14.19
CA LEU A 121 1.17 11.65 13.43
C LEU A 121 0.41 10.78 12.45
N VAL A 122 -0.87 11.07 12.25
CA VAL A 122 -1.79 10.32 11.36
C VAL A 122 -2.70 11.27 10.59
N SER A 123 -3.26 10.80 9.48
CA SER A 123 -4.29 11.54 8.73
C SER A 123 -5.54 11.85 9.57
N LYS A 124 -6.23 12.94 9.23
CA LYS A 124 -7.54 13.32 9.83
C LYS A 124 -8.50 12.13 9.83
N GLU A 125 -8.59 11.46 8.69
CA GLU A 125 -9.52 10.35 8.45
C GLU A 125 -9.25 9.14 9.34
N PHE A 126 -7.99 8.92 9.76
CA PHE A 126 -7.63 7.85 10.71
C PHE A 126 -8.39 8.00 12.03
N ILE A 127 -8.45 9.22 12.57
CA ILE A 127 -9.13 9.52 13.83
C ILE A 127 -10.65 9.56 13.62
N LEU A 128 -11.12 10.13 12.51
CA LEU A 128 -12.55 10.20 12.19
C LEU A 128 -13.17 8.82 11.98
N ASN A 129 -12.44 7.88 11.39
CA ASN A 129 -12.87 6.50 11.21
C ASN A 129 -13.24 5.80 12.53
N GLU A 130 -12.68 6.22 13.67
CA GLU A 130 -13.08 5.73 14.99
C GLU A 130 -14.45 6.25 15.44
N LYS A 131 -14.87 7.42 14.95
CA LYS A 131 -16.10 8.12 15.36
C LYS A 131 -17.28 7.89 14.41
N ILE A 132 -17.02 7.55 13.15
CA ILE A 132 -18.05 7.43 12.10
C ILE A 132 -18.49 5.99 11.89
N ARG A 133 -19.77 5.77 11.57
CA ARG A 133 -20.36 4.45 11.33
C ARG A 133 -21.22 4.47 10.07
N VAL A 134 -20.87 3.64 9.09
CA VAL A 134 -21.64 3.47 7.86
C VAL A 134 -22.90 2.68 8.18
N ASN A 135 -24.06 3.32 8.02
CA ASN A 135 -25.36 2.76 8.40
C ASN A 135 -26.42 2.86 7.28
N SER A 136 -26.09 3.49 6.16
CA SER A 136 -26.93 3.54 4.96
C SER A 136 -26.96 2.23 4.20
N ARG A 137 -28.01 2.07 3.39
CA ARG A 137 -28.08 1.07 2.31
C ARG A 137 -27.42 1.64 1.06
N TYR A 138 -26.67 0.79 0.37
CA TYR A 138 -26.07 1.06 -0.92
C TYR A 138 -26.62 0.09 -1.96
N SER A 139 -26.81 0.61 -3.17
CA SER A 139 -27.27 -0.14 -4.34
C SER A 139 -26.58 0.40 -5.59
N GLY A 140 -26.05 -0.48 -6.44
CA GLY A 140 -25.37 -0.09 -7.69
C GLY A 140 -23.88 -0.40 -7.71
N LYS A 141 -23.09 0.43 -8.39
CA LYS A 141 -21.66 0.19 -8.62
C LYS A 141 -20.83 0.45 -7.36
N ILE A 142 -19.82 -0.40 -7.14
CA ILE A 142 -18.97 -0.31 -5.95
C ILE A 142 -18.13 0.99 -5.92
N ASN A 143 -17.68 1.51 -7.07
CA ASN A 143 -16.89 2.76 -7.10
C ASN A 143 -17.71 3.94 -6.56
N ASP A 144 -19.00 4.03 -6.90
CA ASP A 144 -19.90 5.08 -6.39
C ASP A 144 -20.07 4.96 -4.88
N HIS A 145 -20.17 3.73 -4.36
CA HIS A 145 -20.27 3.48 -2.92
C HIS A 145 -19.02 3.92 -2.16
N ILE A 146 -17.85 3.76 -2.77
CA ILE A 146 -16.57 4.20 -2.19
C ILE A 146 -16.50 5.72 -2.17
N GLU A 147 -16.84 6.38 -3.28
CA GLU A 147 -16.91 7.85 -3.36
C GLU A 147 -17.86 8.42 -2.29
N ASP A 148 -19.02 7.80 -2.10
CA ASP A 148 -19.99 8.21 -1.09
C ASP A 148 -19.45 8.05 0.34
N ILE A 149 -18.83 6.91 0.66
CA ILE A 149 -18.27 6.66 2.01
C ILE A 149 -17.11 7.63 2.31
N LEU A 150 -16.29 7.95 1.31
CA LEU A 150 -15.10 8.78 1.49
C LEU A 150 -15.42 10.27 1.43
N LYS A 151 -16.31 10.73 0.53
CA LYS A 151 -16.42 12.15 0.16
C LYS A 151 -17.86 12.66 -0.02
N ASN A 152 -18.70 11.99 -0.79
CA ASN A 152 -19.97 12.60 -1.23
C ASN A 152 -21.06 12.66 -0.15
N ASN A 153 -21.05 11.72 0.80
CA ASN A 153 -22.06 11.68 1.86
C ASN A 153 -21.59 12.43 3.10
N GLU A 154 -22.36 13.45 3.49
CA GLU A 154 -22.05 14.33 4.61
C GLU A 154 -22.06 13.64 6.00
N GLU A 155 -22.66 12.45 6.10
CA GLU A 155 -22.68 11.66 7.34
C GLU A 155 -21.39 10.84 7.55
N TYR A 156 -20.50 10.76 6.54
CA TYR A 156 -19.30 9.94 6.55
C TYR A 156 -18.01 10.75 6.58
N LEU A 157 -16.92 10.27 5.93
CA LEU A 157 -15.57 10.80 6.18
C LEU A 157 -15.38 12.24 5.67
N GLN A 158 -16.08 12.62 4.60
CA GLN A 158 -15.98 13.93 3.97
C GLN A 158 -14.52 14.35 3.74
N THR A 159 -13.71 13.46 3.15
CA THR A 159 -12.31 13.80 2.89
C THR A 159 -12.21 14.91 1.85
N GLU A 160 -11.36 15.87 2.13
CA GLU A 160 -11.02 16.98 1.22
C GLU A 160 -9.90 16.58 0.26
N LYS A 161 -9.29 15.40 0.44
CA LYS A 161 -8.22 14.89 -0.40
C LYS A 161 -8.76 14.48 -1.76
N GLU A 162 -7.86 14.48 -2.75
CA GLU A 162 -8.18 13.96 -4.07
C GLU A 162 -8.42 12.45 -4.00
N LEU A 163 -9.38 12.00 -4.81
CA LEU A 163 -9.75 10.59 -4.91
C LEU A 163 -9.43 10.10 -6.32
N ASP A 164 -8.55 9.11 -6.43
CA ASP A 164 -8.30 8.40 -7.67
C ASP A 164 -8.89 6.99 -7.58
N ILE A 165 -10.16 6.89 -7.97
CA ILE A 165 -10.96 5.66 -7.89
C ILE A 165 -11.08 5.07 -9.29
N GLU A 166 -10.46 3.91 -9.48
CA GLU A 166 -10.60 3.16 -10.72
C GLU A 166 -11.99 2.54 -10.86
N GLU A 167 -12.57 2.65 -12.05
CA GLU A 167 -13.89 2.13 -12.36
C GLU A 167 -13.97 0.62 -12.14
N VAL A 168 -15.11 0.18 -11.59
CA VAL A 168 -15.42 -1.23 -11.36
C VAL A 168 -16.52 -1.70 -12.31
N GLU A 169 -16.47 -2.96 -12.67
CA GLU A 169 -17.48 -3.61 -13.52
C GLU A 169 -18.75 -3.96 -12.75
N ASN A 170 -18.60 -4.43 -11.50
CA ASN A 170 -19.67 -5.10 -10.79
C ASN A 170 -20.46 -4.19 -9.85
N ASN A 171 -21.75 -4.50 -9.74
CA ASN A 171 -22.64 -3.95 -8.72
C ASN A 171 -22.59 -4.79 -7.45
N PHE A 172 -22.91 -4.18 -6.31
CA PHE A 172 -23.09 -4.89 -5.05
C PHE A 172 -23.99 -4.12 -4.08
N ASN A 173 -25.15 -4.67 -3.76
CA ASN A 173 -26.08 -4.04 -2.82
C ASN A 173 -25.76 -4.52 -1.39
N PHE A 174 -25.66 -3.58 -0.45
CA PHE A 174 -25.38 -3.91 0.95
C PHE A 174 -25.92 -2.87 1.92
N VAL A 175 -25.92 -3.21 3.21
CA VAL A 175 -26.16 -2.26 4.31
C VAL A 175 -24.87 -2.13 5.12
N GLY A 176 -24.47 -0.90 5.45
CA GLY A 176 -23.20 -0.64 6.14
C GLY A 176 -23.07 -1.29 7.52
N ASN A 177 -24.19 -1.68 8.15
CA ASN A 177 -24.23 -2.44 9.41
C ASN A 177 -23.42 -1.81 10.55
N ASN A 178 -23.40 -0.48 10.63
CA ASN A 178 -22.63 0.30 11.61
C ASN A 178 -21.14 -0.10 11.62
N LYS A 179 -20.57 -0.44 10.47
CA LYS A 179 -19.13 -0.66 10.35
C LYS A 179 -18.41 0.66 10.13
N LYS A 180 -17.10 0.67 10.42
CA LYS A 180 -16.25 1.84 10.19
C LYS A 180 -16.07 2.08 8.68
N PRO A 181 -15.94 3.33 8.22
CA PRO A 181 -15.69 3.65 6.81
C PRO A 181 -14.58 2.81 6.17
N PHE A 182 -13.37 2.80 6.74
CA PHE A 182 -12.25 2.04 6.17
C PHE A 182 -12.44 0.53 6.22
N PHE A 183 -13.20 0.01 7.20
CA PHE A 183 -13.57 -1.40 7.18
C PHE A 183 -14.44 -1.72 5.96
N MET A 184 -15.41 -0.86 5.65
CA MET A 184 -16.30 -1.05 4.52
C MET A 184 -15.55 -0.90 3.20
N VAL A 185 -14.73 0.14 3.04
CA VAL A 185 -13.93 0.34 1.83
C VAL A 185 -13.04 -0.88 1.57
N ASN A 186 -12.30 -1.39 2.56
CA ASN A 186 -11.48 -2.59 2.41
C ASN A 186 -12.29 -3.87 2.12
N ALA A 187 -13.51 -3.98 2.64
CA ALA A 187 -14.39 -5.10 2.32
C ALA A 187 -14.87 -5.03 0.86
N LEU A 188 -15.14 -3.82 0.37
CA LEU A 188 -15.49 -3.55 -1.02
C LEU A 188 -14.29 -3.77 -1.95
N SER A 189 -13.07 -3.39 -1.58
CA SER A 189 -11.86 -3.63 -2.39
C SER A 189 -11.68 -5.10 -2.77
N LYS A 190 -12.00 -6.02 -1.85
CA LYS A 190 -11.92 -7.48 -2.08
C LYS A 190 -13.05 -8.03 -2.94
N LYS A 191 -14.09 -7.23 -3.17
CA LYS A 191 -15.31 -7.56 -3.90
C LYS A 191 -15.37 -6.89 -5.29
N SER A 192 -14.41 -6.04 -5.61
CA SER A 192 -14.39 -5.29 -6.87
C SER A 192 -13.69 -6.04 -8.00
N ILE A 193 -14.27 -5.91 -9.19
CA ILE A 193 -13.75 -6.39 -10.48
C ILE A 193 -13.40 -5.16 -11.33
N PRO A 194 -12.21 -5.11 -11.96
CA PRO A 194 -11.87 -4.06 -12.91
C PRO A 194 -12.81 -4.03 -14.12
N ALA A 195 -13.14 -2.82 -14.57
CA ALA A 195 -13.97 -2.62 -15.76
C ALA A 195 -13.44 -3.42 -16.96
N GLY A 196 -14.32 -4.17 -17.63
CA GLY A 196 -13.97 -5.02 -18.77
C GLY A 196 -13.16 -6.28 -18.44
N LYS A 197 -12.96 -6.62 -17.15
CA LYS A 197 -12.18 -7.80 -16.71
C LYS A 197 -13.00 -8.82 -15.91
N LYS A 198 -14.30 -8.90 -16.19
CA LYS A 198 -15.21 -9.84 -15.54
C LYS A 198 -14.75 -11.29 -15.71
N GLY A 199 -14.48 -11.97 -14.59
CA GLY A 199 -13.96 -13.34 -14.55
C GLY A 199 -12.47 -13.49 -14.88
N GLU A 200 -11.77 -12.41 -15.25
CA GLU A 200 -10.34 -12.38 -15.55
C GLU A 200 -9.51 -11.69 -14.46
N ALA A 201 -10.12 -10.75 -13.73
CA ALA A 201 -9.47 -10.06 -12.63
C ALA A 201 -10.41 -9.75 -11.47
N ALA A 202 -9.83 -9.72 -10.27
CA ALA A 202 -10.52 -9.25 -9.07
C ALA A 202 -9.51 -8.77 -8.03
N GLY A 203 -9.94 -7.82 -7.20
CA GLY A 203 -9.17 -7.31 -6.07
C GLY A 203 -8.55 -5.93 -6.32
N TYR A 204 -8.81 -5.03 -5.38
CA TYR A 204 -8.30 -3.67 -5.35
C TYR A 204 -7.51 -3.41 -4.06
N PHE A 205 -6.62 -2.44 -4.10
CA PHE A 205 -6.05 -1.83 -2.89
C PHE A 205 -6.69 -0.46 -2.66
N PHE A 206 -6.86 -0.13 -1.39
CA PHE A 206 -7.22 1.20 -0.94
C PHE A 206 -6.07 1.72 -0.09
N TYR A 207 -5.49 2.86 -0.46
CA TYR A 207 -4.36 3.44 0.25
C TYR A 207 -4.28 4.95 0.06
N GLU A 208 -3.45 5.57 0.88
CA GLU A 208 -3.21 7.01 0.87
C GLU A 208 -1.73 7.31 0.55
N THR A 209 -1.49 8.36 -0.23
CA THR A 209 -0.17 8.99 -0.43
C THR A 209 -0.23 10.47 -0.03
N SER A 210 0.85 11.23 -0.22
CA SER A 210 0.81 12.68 0.00
C SER A 210 -0.17 13.41 -0.92
N ASP A 211 -0.56 12.79 -2.04
CA ASP A 211 -1.38 13.42 -3.08
C ASP A 211 -2.88 13.17 -2.89
N GLY A 212 -3.25 12.05 -2.25
CA GLY A 212 -4.64 11.69 -2.02
C GLY A 212 -4.86 10.21 -1.76
N TYR A 213 -6.11 9.78 -1.95
CA TYR A 213 -6.50 8.38 -1.83
C TYR A 213 -6.60 7.69 -3.18
N TYR A 214 -6.18 6.43 -3.21
CA TYR A 214 -6.16 5.59 -4.40
C TYR A 214 -6.99 4.34 -4.14
N PHE A 215 -7.90 4.04 -5.07
CA PHE A 215 -8.61 2.77 -5.13
C PHE A 215 -8.27 2.11 -6.47
N LYS A 216 -7.27 1.23 -6.47
CA LYS A 216 -6.66 0.68 -7.68
C LYS A 216 -6.66 -0.84 -7.72
N SER A 217 -6.94 -1.40 -8.88
CA SER A 217 -6.87 -2.83 -9.12
C SER A 217 -5.43 -3.30 -9.20
N LEU A 218 -5.22 -4.59 -8.90
CA LEU A 218 -3.90 -5.19 -9.07
C LEU A 218 -3.44 -5.14 -10.54
N ASP A 219 -4.35 -5.27 -11.52
CA ASP A 219 -4.00 -5.17 -12.94
C ASP A 219 -3.49 -3.79 -13.29
N THR A 220 -4.18 -2.73 -12.85
CA THR A 220 -3.74 -1.37 -13.15
C THR A 220 -2.39 -1.07 -12.53
N LEU A 221 -2.10 -1.61 -11.34
CA LEU A 221 -0.76 -1.47 -10.74
C LEU A 221 0.32 -2.22 -11.52
N LEU A 222 0.01 -3.38 -12.11
CA LEU A 222 0.99 -4.24 -12.81
C LEU A 222 1.09 -3.97 -14.32
N ASP A 223 0.10 -3.30 -14.91
CA ASP A 223 0.01 -3.00 -16.34
C ASP A 223 0.95 -1.84 -16.70
N PRO A 224 2.04 -2.07 -17.45
CA PRO A 224 3.00 -1.01 -17.79
C PRO A 224 2.42 0.11 -18.65
N SER A 225 1.26 -0.10 -19.31
CA SER A 225 0.59 0.94 -20.07
C SER A 225 -0.19 1.92 -19.19
N LYS A 226 -0.61 1.47 -18.01
CA LYS A 226 -1.36 2.27 -17.02
C LYS A 226 -0.47 2.78 -15.89
N ASN A 227 0.48 1.95 -15.45
CA ASN A 227 1.49 2.26 -14.43
C ASN A 227 2.90 2.07 -15.01
N PRO A 228 3.36 3.01 -15.85
CA PRO A 228 4.69 2.92 -16.43
C PRO A 228 5.75 2.98 -15.33
N LYS A 229 6.87 2.28 -15.52
CA LYS A 229 7.98 2.34 -14.57
C LYS A 229 8.43 3.79 -14.38
N LYS A 230 8.57 4.20 -13.12
CA LYS A 230 8.94 5.57 -12.74
C LYS A 230 10.45 5.76 -12.64
N LYS A 231 11.15 4.72 -12.17
CA LYS A 231 12.60 4.70 -11.98
C LYS A 231 13.19 3.32 -12.26
N SER A 232 14.46 3.32 -12.66
CA SER A 232 15.33 2.16 -12.83
C SER A 232 16.50 2.23 -11.86
N ILE A 233 16.58 1.27 -10.96
CA ILE A 233 17.54 1.24 -9.85
C ILE A 233 18.45 0.02 -9.98
N ILE A 234 19.74 0.22 -9.78
CA ILE A 234 20.72 -0.87 -9.74
C ILE A 234 21.39 -0.96 -8.37
N TYR A 235 21.61 -2.17 -7.89
CA TYR A 235 22.51 -2.42 -6.76
C TYR A 235 23.82 -3.02 -7.26
N ASN A 236 24.96 -2.56 -6.74
CA ASN A 236 26.28 -3.21 -6.89
C ASN A 236 27.23 -2.77 -5.77
N GLU A 237 28.33 -3.49 -5.56
CA GLU A 237 29.30 -3.20 -4.49
C GLU A 237 30.40 -2.21 -4.90
N THR A 238 30.42 -1.75 -6.16
CA THR A 238 31.45 -0.84 -6.67
C THR A 238 31.31 0.56 -6.05
N PRO A 239 32.35 1.14 -5.42
CA PRO A 239 32.28 2.49 -4.87
C PRO A 239 31.86 3.50 -5.93
N GLU A 240 30.85 4.31 -5.62
CA GLU A 240 30.40 5.36 -6.53
C GLU A 240 31.21 6.64 -6.24
N SER A 241 32.04 7.04 -7.21
CA SER A 241 32.68 8.36 -7.20
C SER A 241 31.83 9.29 -8.07
N LYS A 242 31.01 10.13 -7.45
CA LYS A 242 30.29 11.27 -8.08
C LYS A 242 29.59 10.94 -9.42
N GLY A 243 28.77 9.87 -9.48
CA GLY A 243 27.96 9.53 -10.67
C GLY A 243 28.75 9.04 -11.89
N VAL A 244 30.07 8.88 -11.81
CA VAL A 244 30.92 8.49 -12.95
C VAL A 244 30.76 7.00 -13.35
N ASN A 245 30.12 6.19 -12.50
CA ASN A 245 30.00 4.73 -12.69
C ASN A 245 28.55 4.22 -12.74
N LEU A 246 27.55 5.09 -12.95
CA LEU A 246 26.16 4.62 -13.12
C LEU A 246 25.99 4.03 -14.54
N PRO A 247 25.62 2.74 -14.69
CA PRO A 247 25.42 2.16 -16.01
C PRO A 247 24.27 2.85 -16.76
N ALA A 248 24.38 2.94 -18.09
CA ALA A 248 23.35 3.56 -18.91
C ALA A 248 21.96 2.92 -18.71
N GLY A 249 20.93 3.77 -18.61
CA GLY A 249 19.54 3.36 -18.43
C GLY A 249 19.09 3.20 -16.97
N TYR A 250 19.97 3.40 -15.98
CA TYR A 250 19.56 3.49 -14.58
C TYR A 250 19.53 4.95 -14.13
N ASP A 251 18.56 5.27 -13.27
CA ASP A 251 18.41 6.60 -12.69
C ASP A 251 19.26 6.75 -11.43
N MET A 252 19.46 5.66 -10.68
CA MET A 252 20.23 5.70 -9.44
C MET A 252 20.73 4.34 -8.98
N LYS A 253 21.61 4.40 -7.97
CA LYS A 253 22.15 3.22 -7.29
C LYS A 253 21.51 3.03 -5.90
N ALA A 254 21.13 1.79 -5.58
CA ALA A 254 20.73 1.42 -4.23
C ALA A 254 21.93 1.33 -3.29
N LEU A 255 21.79 1.89 -2.08
CA LEU A 255 22.77 1.83 -0.99
C LEU A 255 22.74 0.46 -0.31
N GLU A 256 21.54 -0.07 -0.15
CA GLU A 256 21.30 -1.39 0.41
C GLU A 256 20.29 -2.15 -0.43
N TYR A 257 20.50 -3.46 -0.55
CA TYR A 257 19.62 -4.37 -1.25
C TYR A 257 19.47 -5.65 -0.42
N ASN A 258 18.24 -6.05 -0.18
CA ASN A 258 17.91 -7.30 0.49
C ASN A 258 16.81 -8.01 -0.29
N LEU A 259 17.14 -9.17 -0.83
CA LEU A 259 16.17 -10.06 -1.47
C LEU A 259 15.60 -11.01 -0.42
N ASP A 260 14.32 -10.84 -0.10
CA ASP A 260 13.61 -11.75 0.80
C ASP A 260 13.03 -12.92 0.00
N ASN A 261 13.87 -13.94 -0.20
CA ASN A 261 13.51 -15.20 -0.86
C ASN A 261 12.91 -16.24 0.10
N ARG A 262 12.36 -15.84 1.25
CA ARG A 262 11.70 -16.79 2.17
C ARG A 262 10.37 -17.28 1.58
N VAL A 263 10.45 -18.22 0.65
CA VAL A 263 9.29 -18.93 0.12
C VAL A 263 8.82 -19.97 1.14
N ASN A 264 7.77 -19.64 1.89
CA ASN A 264 7.11 -20.59 2.77
C ASN A 264 5.99 -21.32 2.00
N VAL A 265 6.32 -22.49 1.45
CA VAL A 265 5.37 -23.33 0.68
C VAL A 265 4.15 -23.70 1.53
N GLN A 266 4.34 -23.99 2.83
CA GLN A 266 3.22 -24.35 3.71
C GLN A 266 2.23 -23.18 3.88
N GLU A 267 2.72 -21.96 4.07
CA GLU A 267 1.87 -20.77 4.18
C GLU A 267 1.15 -20.48 2.85
N LYS A 268 1.85 -20.53 1.72
CA LYS A 268 1.25 -20.33 0.38
C LYS A 268 0.16 -21.37 0.09
N LEU A 269 0.36 -22.63 0.49
CA LEU A 269 -0.65 -23.68 0.39
C LEU A 269 -1.84 -23.40 1.33
N LYS A 270 -1.61 -23.02 2.59
CA LYS A 270 -2.70 -22.63 3.53
C LYS A 270 -3.53 -21.47 3.01
N GLN A 271 -2.89 -20.52 2.33
CA GLN A 271 -3.53 -19.35 1.75
C GLN A 271 -4.29 -19.66 0.45
N GLY A 272 -3.98 -20.78 -0.22
CA GLY A 272 -4.61 -21.19 -1.47
C GLY A 272 -4.05 -20.44 -2.70
N ALA A 273 -2.75 -20.14 -2.70
CA ALA A 273 -2.10 -19.36 -3.76
C ALA A 273 -2.01 -20.10 -5.12
N TYR A 274 -2.07 -21.44 -5.10
CA TYR A 274 -1.90 -22.30 -6.28
C TYR A 274 -3.21 -22.98 -6.68
N ASP A 275 -3.75 -23.82 -5.79
CA ASP A 275 -4.96 -24.62 -6.04
C ASP A 275 -5.96 -24.48 -4.90
N SER A 276 -7.22 -24.19 -5.23
CA SER A 276 -8.27 -23.91 -4.27
C SER A 276 -9.58 -24.54 -4.73
N LYS A 277 -10.32 -25.08 -3.77
CA LYS A 277 -11.67 -25.60 -3.95
C LYS A 277 -12.66 -24.65 -3.29
N MET A 278 -13.71 -24.31 -3.98
CA MET A 278 -14.81 -23.53 -3.46
C MET A 278 -16.09 -24.36 -3.52
N ILE A 279 -16.85 -24.34 -2.44
CA ILE A 279 -18.15 -25.00 -2.34
C ILE A 279 -19.18 -23.90 -2.13
N LEU A 280 -20.05 -23.74 -3.11
CA LEU A 280 -21.15 -22.78 -3.08
C LEU A 280 -22.43 -23.52 -2.79
N PHE A 281 -23.17 -23.09 -1.78
CA PHE A 281 -24.51 -23.60 -1.52
C PHE A 281 -25.51 -22.51 -1.86
N ASP A 282 -26.44 -22.82 -2.76
CA ASP A 282 -27.55 -21.96 -3.10
C ASP A 282 -28.75 -22.31 -2.19
N PRO A 283 -29.09 -21.44 -1.22
CA PRO A 283 -30.21 -21.70 -0.32
C PRO A 283 -31.58 -21.64 -1.03
N PHE A 284 -31.67 -20.98 -2.18
CA PHE A 284 -32.91 -20.86 -2.94
C PHE A 284 -33.25 -22.17 -3.66
N THR A 285 -32.26 -22.80 -4.29
CA THR A 285 -32.42 -24.05 -5.03
C THR A 285 -32.06 -25.30 -4.22
N CYS A 286 -31.46 -25.14 -3.04
CA CYS A 286 -30.89 -26.20 -2.19
C CYS A 286 -29.81 -27.06 -2.87
N PHE A 287 -29.20 -26.57 -3.95
CA PHE A 287 -28.09 -27.25 -4.61
C PHE A 287 -26.75 -26.67 -4.16
N TYR A 288 -25.71 -27.49 -4.20
CA TYR A 288 -24.34 -27.03 -4.05
C TYR A 288 -23.54 -27.26 -5.33
N GLU A 289 -22.67 -26.31 -5.63
CA GLU A 289 -21.70 -26.37 -6.72
C GLU A 289 -20.28 -26.48 -6.13
N VAL A 290 -19.45 -27.31 -6.74
CA VAL A 290 -18.03 -27.44 -6.39
C VAL A 290 -17.20 -26.90 -7.54
N VAL A 291 -16.51 -25.78 -7.29
CA VAL A 291 -15.61 -25.17 -8.25
C VAL A 291 -14.18 -25.39 -7.80
N ILE A 292 -13.35 -25.94 -8.68
CA ILE A 292 -11.92 -26.08 -8.45
C ILE A 292 -11.20 -25.15 -9.39
N SER A 293 -10.42 -24.25 -8.81
CA SER A 293 -9.58 -23.32 -9.54
C SER A 293 -8.13 -23.79 -9.43
N LYS A 294 -7.36 -23.60 -10.49
CA LYS A 294 -5.91 -23.82 -10.56
C LYS A 294 -5.26 -22.59 -11.14
N ALA A 295 -4.02 -22.32 -10.71
CA ALA A 295 -3.28 -21.18 -11.23
C ALA A 295 -2.73 -21.60 -12.61
N ASP A 296 -3.21 -20.95 -13.66
CA ASP A 296 -2.88 -21.30 -15.04
C ASP A 296 -2.11 -20.15 -15.72
N GLU A 297 -1.45 -20.44 -16.85
CA GLU A 297 -0.61 -19.47 -17.57
C GLU A 297 -1.36 -18.22 -18.04
N LYS A 298 -2.69 -18.28 -18.22
CA LYS A 298 -3.52 -17.10 -18.56
C LYS A 298 -3.47 -16.01 -17.50
N ASP A 299 -3.20 -16.35 -16.24
CA ASP A 299 -3.05 -15.39 -15.14
C ASP A 299 -1.76 -14.54 -15.24
N THR A 300 -0.88 -14.81 -16.23
CA THR A 300 0.44 -14.15 -16.34
C THR A 300 0.52 -13.03 -17.37
N GLU A 301 -0.51 -12.80 -18.19
CA GLU A 301 -0.47 -11.77 -19.26
C GLU A 301 -0.23 -10.35 -18.70
N GLN A 302 -0.79 -10.05 -17.53
CA GLN A 302 -0.63 -8.77 -16.80
C GLN A 302 0.27 -8.89 -15.56
N SER A 303 1.24 -9.81 -15.58
CA SER A 303 2.16 -10.02 -14.45
C SER A 303 3.47 -9.22 -14.56
N ALA A 304 4.13 -8.97 -13.42
CA ALA A 304 5.39 -8.23 -13.34
C ALA A 304 6.64 -9.11 -13.63
N GLY A 305 6.47 -10.43 -13.74
CA GLY A 305 7.50 -11.41 -14.04
C GLY A 305 7.20 -12.21 -15.31
N LYS A 306 7.93 -13.31 -15.52
CA LYS A 306 7.81 -14.19 -16.70
C LYS A 306 6.87 -15.37 -16.49
N GLY A 307 6.64 -15.79 -15.25
CA GLY A 307 5.79 -16.96 -15.00
C GLY A 307 5.57 -17.31 -13.53
N LEU A 308 4.61 -18.21 -13.32
CA LEU A 308 4.29 -18.81 -12.04
C LEU A 308 5.37 -19.84 -11.63
N PRO A 309 5.53 -20.12 -10.33
CA PRO A 309 6.49 -21.12 -9.86
C PRO A 309 6.06 -22.54 -10.26
N VAL A 310 7.02 -23.37 -10.69
CA VAL A 310 6.80 -24.79 -10.95
C VAL A 310 6.91 -25.56 -9.64
N LEU A 311 5.81 -26.19 -9.21
CA LEU A 311 5.76 -26.99 -8.00
C LEU A 311 6.26 -28.42 -8.24
N ASN A 312 6.79 -29.06 -7.19
CA ASN A 312 7.26 -30.45 -7.27
C ASN A 312 6.07 -31.42 -7.38
N LYS A 313 6.05 -32.20 -8.47
CA LYS A 313 5.01 -33.20 -8.80
C LYS A 313 4.87 -34.31 -7.76
N GLU A 314 5.87 -34.55 -6.91
CA GLU A 314 5.77 -35.53 -5.81
C GLU A 314 4.63 -35.21 -4.83
N PHE A 315 4.28 -33.93 -4.70
CA PHE A 315 3.20 -33.48 -3.83
C PHE A 315 1.83 -33.47 -4.51
N ASP A 316 1.76 -33.81 -5.81
CA ASP A 316 0.49 -34.00 -6.50
C ASP A 316 -0.19 -35.27 -5.99
N ARG A 317 -1.39 -35.15 -5.41
CA ARG A 317 -2.13 -36.31 -4.91
C ARG A 317 -2.80 -37.03 -6.08
N VAL A 318 -2.19 -38.12 -6.53
CA VAL A 318 -2.62 -38.98 -7.65
C VAL A 318 -3.97 -39.70 -7.43
N ASN A 319 -4.65 -39.51 -6.31
CA ASN A 319 -5.81 -40.32 -5.93
C ASN A 319 -7.15 -39.87 -6.56
N LYS A 320 -7.39 -40.33 -7.79
CA LYS A 320 -8.67 -40.41 -8.51
C LYS A 320 -9.40 -39.07 -8.72
N GLY A 321 -9.08 -38.46 -9.87
CA GLY A 321 -9.77 -37.30 -10.43
C GLY A 321 -9.08 -35.97 -10.12
N ASN A 322 -9.24 -35.00 -11.02
CA ASN A 322 -8.78 -33.60 -10.83
C ASN A 322 -9.36 -32.93 -9.58
N GLU A 323 -10.31 -33.58 -8.91
CA GLU A 323 -11.08 -33.04 -7.80
C GLU A 323 -10.36 -33.03 -6.44
N LYS A 324 -9.14 -33.56 -6.32
CA LYS A 324 -8.44 -33.74 -5.03
C LYS A 324 -7.09 -33.03 -4.91
N ASN A 325 -6.64 -32.34 -5.95
CA ASN A 325 -5.43 -31.52 -5.90
C ASN A 325 -5.81 -30.06 -5.61
N PHE A 326 -6.05 -29.76 -4.33
CA PHE A 326 -6.27 -28.41 -3.83
C PHE A 326 -5.68 -28.29 -2.42
N SER A 327 -5.22 -27.10 -2.05
CA SER A 327 -4.59 -26.86 -0.74
C SER A 327 -5.51 -26.14 0.25
N ARG A 328 -6.57 -25.49 -0.23
CA ARG A 328 -7.55 -24.76 0.57
C ARG A 328 -8.97 -25.04 0.09
N THR A 329 -9.92 -25.20 1.02
CA THR A 329 -11.36 -25.23 0.73
C THR A 329 -12.04 -24.02 1.35
N THR A 330 -12.88 -23.33 0.58
CA THR A 330 -13.75 -22.25 1.05
C THR A 330 -15.22 -22.63 0.84
N TYR A 331 -16.07 -22.13 1.73
CA TYR A 331 -17.52 -22.36 1.70
C TYR A 331 -18.22 -21.01 1.62
N PHE A 332 -19.17 -20.89 0.71
CA PHE A 332 -19.97 -19.68 0.54
C PHE A 332 -21.44 -20.03 0.34
N LEU A 333 -22.30 -19.12 0.80
CA LEU A 333 -23.72 -19.12 0.49
C LEU A 333 -23.93 -18.19 -0.69
N VAL A 334 -24.59 -18.67 -1.74
CA VAL A 334 -24.97 -17.82 -2.88
C VAL A 334 -25.99 -16.80 -2.37
N ASP A 335 -25.74 -15.54 -2.70
CA ASP A 335 -26.57 -14.42 -2.25
C ASP A 335 -27.57 -14.03 -3.35
N LYS A 336 -28.73 -14.69 -3.39
CA LYS A 336 -29.81 -14.41 -4.35
C LYS A 336 -30.94 -13.62 -3.70
N GLY A 337 -31.41 -12.59 -4.41
CA GLY A 337 -32.57 -11.80 -3.99
C GLY A 337 -32.34 -10.94 -2.74
N SER A 338 -31.08 -10.74 -2.33
CA SER A 338 -30.77 -9.84 -1.22
C SER A 338 -30.79 -8.39 -1.67
N LEU A 339 -31.60 -7.59 -0.98
CA LEU A 339 -31.68 -6.14 -1.15
C LEU A 339 -31.85 -5.70 -2.62
N PRO A 340 -32.79 -6.28 -3.40
CA PRO A 340 -33.08 -5.83 -4.76
C PRO A 340 -33.55 -4.37 -4.75
N SER A 341 -33.20 -3.64 -5.81
CA SER A 341 -33.47 -2.20 -5.88
C SER A 341 -34.87 -1.95 -6.47
N GLY A 342 -35.35 -0.69 -6.40
CA GLY A 342 -36.65 -0.32 -6.97
C GLY A 342 -37.85 -0.59 -6.04
N ASP A 343 -39.03 -0.55 -6.64
CA ASP A 343 -40.31 -0.76 -5.96
C ASP A 343 -40.62 -2.26 -5.74
N THR A 344 -41.72 -2.55 -5.03
CA THR A 344 -42.09 -3.94 -4.68
C THR A 344 -42.16 -4.86 -5.89
N SER A 345 -42.68 -4.38 -7.02
CA SER A 345 -42.79 -5.16 -8.25
C SER A 345 -41.41 -5.51 -8.80
N SER A 346 -40.53 -4.50 -8.92
CA SER A 346 -39.16 -4.68 -9.38
C SER A 346 -38.37 -5.62 -8.47
N GLN A 347 -38.59 -5.54 -7.16
CA GLN A 347 -37.95 -6.40 -6.18
C GLN A 347 -38.37 -7.86 -6.27
N ILE A 348 -39.64 -8.12 -6.62
CA ILE A 348 -40.13 -9.48 -6.89
C ILE A 348 -39.48 -10.02 -8.15
N ASP A 349 -39.36 -9.22 -9.20
CA ASP A 349 -38.73 -9.63 -10.46
C ASP A 349 -37.24 -9.95 -10.29
N GLU A 350 -36.53 -9.26 -9.39
CA GLU A 350 -35.11 -9.48 -9.09
C GLU A 350 -34.84 -10.48 -7.97
N CYS A 351 -35.85 -11.19 -7.45
CA CYS A 351 -35.70 -12.04 -6.26
C CYS A 351 -34.80 -13.27 -6.46
N GLU A 352 -34.53 -13.66 -7.71
CA GLU A 352 -33.61 -14.76 -8.04
C GLU A 352 -32.23 -14.28 -8.51
N THR A 353 -32.06 -12.96 -8.69
CA THR A 353 -30.80 -12.37 -9.17
C THR A 353 -29.73 -12.46 -8.09
N GLU A 354 -28.52 -12.88 -8.49
CA GLU A 354 -27.37 -12.88 -7.60
C GLU A 354 -26.92 -11.45 -7.30
N ASN A 355 -26.87 -11.10 -6.02
CA ASN A 355 -26.34 -9.81 -5.55
C ASN A 355 -24.81 -9.77 -5.62
N PHE A 356 -24.14 -10.93 -5.54
CA PHE A 356 -22.68 -11.02 -5.61
C PHE A 356 -22.20 -12.31 -6.28
N GLU A 357 -21.44 -12.16 -7.37
CA GLU A 357 -20.92 -13.26 -8.18
C GLU A 357 -19.68 -13.92 -7.53
N TYR A 358 -19.91 -14.76 -6.51
CA TYR A 358 -18.83 -15.38 -5.71
C TYR A 358 -17.79 -16.13 -6.53
N ILE A 359 -18.21 -16.87 -7.58
CA ILE A 359 -17.34 -17.70 -8.43
C ILE A 359 -16.25 -16.88 -9.08
N GLN A 360 -16.64 -15.78 -9.72
CA GLN A 360 -15.73 -14.97 -10.51
C GLN A 360 -14.81 -14.14 -9.62
N ILE A 361 -15.33 -13.65 -8.48
CA ILE A 361 -14.63 -12.63 -7.70
C ILE A 361 -13.72 -13.25 -6.63
N THR A 362 -14.24 -14.18 -5.83
CA THR A 362 -13.63 -14.49 -4.53
C THR A 362 -12.37 -15.35 -4.67
N ASN A 363 -12.41 -16.37 -5.52
CA ASN A 363 -11.24 -17.24 -5.74
C ASN A 363 -10.10 -16.48 -6.42
N GLN A 364 -10.44 -15.67 -7.42
CA GLN A 364 -9.47 -14.88 -8.18
C GLN A 364 -8.80 -13.83 -7.30
N ALA A 365 -9.58 -13.05 -6.54
CA ALA A 365 -9.02 -12.05 -5.62
C ALA A 365 -8.08 -12.69 -4.59
N ILE A 366 -8.50 -13.79 -3.93
CA ILE A 366 -7.67 -14.49 -2.93
C ILE A 366 -6.33 -14.93 -3.53
N ARG A 367 -6.35 -15.55 -4.71
CA ARG A 367 -5.12 -16.01 -5.38
C ARG A 367 -4.20 -14.85 -5.70
N ARG A 368 -4.74 -13.80 -6.32
CA ARG A 368 -3.97 -12.67 -6.80
C ARG A 368 -3.33 -11.88 -5.66
N TYR A 369 -4.01 -11.64 -4.54
CA TYR A 369 -3.37 -11.04 -3.36
C TYR A 369 -2.23 -11.90 -2.82
N ASN A 370 -2.39 -13.22 -2.78
CA ASN A 370 -1.33 -14.11 -2.29
C ASN A 370 -0.15 -14.20 -3.26
N GLN A 371 -0.43 -14.15 -4.56
CA GLN A 371 0.57 -14.16 -5.62
C GLN A 371 1.34 -12.83 -5.65
N PHE A 372 0.67 -11.68 -5.50
CA PHE A 372 1.29 -10.36 -5.50
C PHE A 372 2.47 -10.19 -4.53
N TYR A 373 2.46 -10.93 -3.42
CA TYR A 373 3.56 -11.01 -2.46
C TYR A 373 4.42 -12.28 -2.63
N SER A 374 4.67 -12.73 -3.88
CA SER A 374 5.48 -13.93 -4.15
C SER A 374 6.97 -13.68 -4.00
N SER A 375 7.43 -12.48 -4.35
CA SER A 375 8.82 -12.06 -4.23
C SER A 375 8.87 -10.67 -3.64
N LYS A 376 9.76 -10.48 -2.66
CA LYS A 376 9.94 -9.21 -1.96
C LYS A 376 11.39 -8.78 -2.02
N VAL A 377 11.61 -7.51 -2.34
CA VAL A 377 12.93 -6.89 -2.32
C VAL A 377 12.83 -5.64 -1.45
N THR A 378 13.71 -5.50 -0.46
CA THR A 378 13.85 -4.26 0.29
C THR A 378 15.10 -3.55 -0.20
N ILE A 379 14.96 -2.29 -0.61
CA ILE A 379 16.10 -1.45 -0.96
C ILE A 379 16.11 -0.17 -0.14
N THR A 380 17.30 0.37 0.07
CA THR A 380 17.49 1.73 0.60
C THR A 380 18.23 2.54 -0.45
N ILE A 381 17.66 3.68 -0.81
CA ILE A 381 18.20 4.65 -1.76
C ILE A 381 18.42 5.99 -1.05
N PRO A 382 19.22 6.90 -1.65
CA PRO A 382 19.18 8.31 -1.30
C PRO A 382 17.76 8.87 -1.26
N GLY A 383 17.55 9.95 -0.49
CA GLY A 383 16.26 10.65 -0.44
C GLY A 383 15.71 10.99 -1.82
N ASP A 384 14.58 10.39 -2.16
CA ASP A 384 13.79 10.68 -3.35
C ASP A 384 12.32 10.73 -2.94
N PHE A 385 11.77 11.94 -2.89
CA PHE A 385 10.38 12.23 -2.48
C PHE A 385 9.44 12.22 -3.68
N SER A 386 9.92 11.92 -4.88
CA SER A 386 9.04 11.72 -6.04
C SER A 386 8.35 10.36 -6.03
N LEU A 387 8.82 9.40 -5.22
CA LEU A 387 8.30 8.04 -5.16
C LEU A 387 7.16 7.91 -4.15
N HIS A 388 6.10 7.22 -4.56
CA HIS A 388 4.95 6.88 -3.73
C HIS A 388 4.65 5.39 -3.79
N VAL A 389 3.90 4.89 -2.80
CA VAL A 389 3.38 3.52 -2.87
C VAL A 389 2.44 3.33 -4.04
N GLY A 390 2.49 2.15 -4.67
CA GLY A 390 1.79 1.87 -5.93
C GLY A 390 2.61 2.18 -7.19
N ASP A 391 3.67 2.99 -7.11
CA ASP A 391 4.55 3.23 -8.26
C ASP A 391 5.24 1.93 -8.71
N ALA A 392 5.35 1.74 -10.03
CA ALA A 392 6.17 0.70 -10.62
C ALA A 392 7.63 1.17 -10.74
N ILE A 393 8.59 0.34 -10.33
CA ILE A 393 10.02 0.60 -10.50
C ILE A 393 10.75 -0.64 -11.02
N PHE A 394 11.82 -0.41 -11.77
CA PHE A 394 12.68 -1.48 -12.25
C PHE A 394 13.90 -1.61 -11.33
N VAL A 395 14.20 -2.82 -10.88
CA VAL A 395 15.34 -3.10 -10.00
C VAL A 395 16.19 -4.21 -10.57
N ASP A 396 17.51 -3.98 -10.59
CA ASP A 396 18.50 -5.01 -10.91
C ASP A 396 19.56 -5.12 -9.81
N ALA A 397 20.03 -6.34 -9.58
CA ALA A 397 21.18 -6.65 -8.75
C ALA A 397 22.07 -7.68 -9.49
N PRO A 398 23.39 -7.73 -9.20
CA PRO A 398 24.27 -8.74 -9.76
C PRO A 398 23.85 -10.13 -9.30
N GLY A 399 23.83 -11.08 -10.24
CA GLY A 399 23.64 -12.49 -9.94
C GLY A 399 24.91 -13.08 -9.32
N LEU A 400 24.73 -14.11 -8.50
CA LEU A 400 25.84 -14.90 -7.95
C LEU A 400 26.30 -15.92 -9.00
N ASN A 401 27.29 -15.54 -9.80
CA ASN A 401 27.89 -16.42 -10.81
C ASN A 401 29.32 -16.81 -10.44
N ALA A 402 29.69 -18.07 -10.71
CA ALA A 402 31.02 -18.62 -10.44
C ALA A 402 32.13 -17.80 -11.13
N ASP A 403 31.85 -17.32 -12.34
CA ASP A 403 32.81 -16.56 -13.16
C ASP A 403 32.90 -15.08 -12.75
N LYS A 404 32.13 -14.65 -11.74
CA LYS A 404 32.05 -13.24 -11.29
C LYS A 404 31.86 -12.25 -12.44
N SER A 405 31.15 -12.68 -13.49
CA SER A 405 30.97 -11.94 -14.74
C SER A 405 30.20 -10.62 -14.58
N GLY A 406 29.61 -10.37 -13.40
CA GLY A 406 28.76 -9.20 -13.15
C GLY A 406 27.42 -9.27 -13.89
N GLU A 407 27.07 -10.44 -14.43
CA GLU A 407 25.75 -10.65 -15.04
C GLU A 407 24.64 -10.40 -14.03
N LYS A 408 23.54 -9.82 -14.53
CA LYS A 408 22.38 -9.45 -13.72
C LYS A 408 21.56 -10.68 -13.37
N ASP A 409 20.99 -10.68 -12.17
CA ASP A 409 20.11 -11.75 -11.72
C ASP A 409 18.86 -11.83 -12.62
N GLN A 410 18.73 -12.91 -13.39
CA GLN A 410 17.60 -13.12 -14.30
C GLN A 410 16.32 -13.60 -13.59
N GLN A 411 16.43 -13.97 -12.31
CA GLN A 411 15.31 -14.36 -11.48
C GLN A 411 14.80 -13.20 -10.65
N ALA A 412 15.67 -12.47 -9.96
CA ALA A 412 15.31 -11.39 -9.04
C ALA A 412 15.27 -10.00 -9.68
N GLY A 413 15.99 -9.74 -10.79
CA GLY A 413 15.86 -8.48 -11.51
C GLY A 413 14.49 -8.33 -12.17
N GLY A 414 13.99 -7.11 -12.36
CA GLY A 414 12.74 -6.85 -13.08
C GLY A 414 11.92 -5.68 -12.55
N ILE A 415 10.65 -5.62 -12.96
CA ILE A 415 9.66 -4.63 -12.50
C ILE A 415 9.08 -5.08 -11.16
N TYR A 416 8.93 -4.13 -10.24
CA TYR A 416 8.30 -4.30 -8.94
C TYR A 416 7.38 -3.12 -8.64
N ILE A 417 6.41 -3.35 -7.76
CA ILE A 417 5.55 -2.30 -7.20
C ILE A 417 6.03 -1.91 -5.81
N ILE A 418 6.05 -0.62 -5.50
CA ILE A 418 6.34 -0.13 -4.15
C ILE A 418 5.14 -0.46 -3.24
N ALA A 419 5.32 -1.41 -2.32
CA ALA A 419 4.29 -1.80 -1.36
C ALA A 419 4.34 -0.96 -0.08
N ASP A 420 5.54 -0.69 0.42
CA ASP A 420 5.76 0.19 1.57
C ASP A 420 6.88 1.16 1.25
N LEU A 421 6.74 2.38 1.74
CA LEU A 421 7.74 3.43 1.58
C LEU A 421 7.95 4.16 2.90
N CYS A 422 9.21 4.48 3.18
CA CYS A 422 9.58 5.37 4.27
C CYS A 422 10.63 6.38 3.81
N HIS A 423 10.31 7.67 3.93
CA HIS A 423 11.31 8.74 3.88
C HIS A 423 11.83 8.98 5.29
N TYR A 424 13.13 8.77 5.48
CA TYR A 424 13.85 8.94 6.74
C TYR A 424 14.74 10.17 6.63
N MET A 425 14.50 11.16 7.48
CA MET A 425 15.25 12.42 7.52
C MET A 425 15.83 12.66 8.90
N THR A 426 17.12 13.00 8.94
CA THR A 426 17.86 13.46 10.11
C THR A 426 18.69 14.68 9.72
N PRO A 427 19.24 15.44 10.68
CA PRO A 427 20.17 16.53 10.37
C PRO A 427 21.39 16.10 9.56
N ASP A 428 21.78 14.82 9.64
CA ASP A 428 22.99 14.31 9.01
C ASP A 428 22.74 13.67 7.64
N ASN A 429 21.59 12.99 7.45
CA ASN A 429 21.33 12.19 6.25
C ASN A 429 19.85 12.10 5.92
N THR A 430 19.55 11.85 4.65
CA THR A 430 18.21 11.50 4.18
C THR A 430 18.21 10.26 3.29
N TYR A 431 17.28 9.34 3.58
CA TYR A 431 17.13 8.07 2.86
C TYR A 431 15.68 7.80 2.52
N THR A 432 15.45 7.11 1.41
CA THR A 432 14.16 6.48 1.11
C THR A 432 14.35 4.97 1.19
N LYS A 433 13.61 4.32 2.09
CA LYS A 433 13.59 2.86 2.24
C LYS A 433 12.27 2.33 1.72
N ILE A 434 12.34 1.38 0.79
CA ILE A 434 11.15 0.84 0.12
C ILE A 434 11.13 -0.68 0.15
N ASN A 435 9.94 -1.22 0.38
CA ASN A 435 9.64 -2.62 0.19
C ASN A 435 8.92 -2.80 -1.14
N LEU A 436 9.50 -3.64 -1.98
CA LEU A 436 9.10 -3.87 -3.35
C LEU A 436 8.52 -5.27 -3.46
N VAL A 437 7.43 -5.40 -4.20
CA VAL A 437 6.73 -6.67 -4.36
C VAL A 437 6.44 -6.93 -5.84
N ARG A 438 6.38 -8.22 -6.18
CA ARG A 438 5.95 -8.67 -7.50
C ARG A 438 5.20 -9.99 -7.39
N ASP A 439 4.31 -10.19 -8.34
CA ASP A 439 3.36 -11.29 -8.36
C ASP A 439 3.94 -12.63 -8.87
N THR A 440 4.96 -12.55 -9.71
CA THR A 440 5.52 -13.67 -10.47
C THR A 440 7.05 -13.63 -10.51
N PHE A 441 7.67 -14.70 -11.02
CA PHE A 441 9.12 -14.86 -11.03
C PHE A 441 9.72 -14.63 -12.41
N GLY A 442 11.01 -14.32 -12.46
CA GLY A 442 11.76 -14.08 -13.69
C GLY A 442 11.71 -12.63 -14.15
N ARG A 443 12.80 -12.19 -14.78
CA ARG A 443 13.03 -10.79 -15.15
C ARG A 443 12.20 -10.31 -16.33
N LYS A 444 11.35 -9.31 -16.11
CA LYS A 444 10.62 -8.57 -17.16
C LYS A 444 11.11 -7.13 -17.20
N GLY A 445 11.15 -6.55 -18.40
CA GLY A 445 11.58 -5.17 -18.62
C GLY A 445 13.09 -4.98 -18.72
N THR A 446 13.48 -3.75 -19.06
CA THR A 446 14.85 -3.26 -19.16
C THR A 446 15.00 -1.97 -18.37
N ALA A 447 16.25 -1.61 -18.06
CA ALA A 447 16.55 -0.36 -17.37
C ALA A 447 16.12 0.87 -18.21
N SER A 448 16.43 0.86 -19.51
CA SER A 448 15.92 1.81 -20.51
C SER A 448 14.42 1.68 -20.71
#